data_AF-A0A8H7NFZ3-F1
#
_entry.id   AF-A0A8H7NFZ3-F1
#
_cell.length_a   1.000
_cell.length_b   1.000
_cell.length_c   1.000
_cell.angle_alpha   90.00
_cell.angle_beta   90.00
_cell.angle_gamma   90.00
#
_symmetry.space_group_name_H-M   'P 1'
#
loop_
_entity.id
_entity.type
_entity.pdbx_description
1 polymer ?
#
loop_
_entity_poly.entity_id
_entity_poly.type
_entity_poly.pdbx_seq_one_letter_code
_entity_poly.pdbx_strand_id
1 'polypeptide(L)'
;MSQINPGACEKMPERLIRQLYPDEVEKHELDPYHHRYPRAESYHDLAVRLEPIILELEREQNDLLIIAHESVLRVLYAYLMHCSTMDIPFLKFPRDEIIEIIPAAYQNEAKRIHIPGLDPRLLVSSPGFFNGTPGAASLSSMLATGTPTGNLSGHVTPNVDGLSSPPDTSVERPPEKVINTAKDMVADKVDDED
;
A
#
# COMPACT_ATOMS: atom_id res chain seq x y z
N MET A 1 17.47 -2.89 7.25
CA MET A 1 16.35 -3.83 7.00
C MET A 1 16.05 -3.83 5.52
N SER A 2 16.25 -4.94 4.81
CA SER A 2 15.94 -5.03 3.37
C SER A 2 14.44 -5.24 3.15
N GLN A 3 13.93 -4.67 2.05
CA GLN A 3 12.58 -4.98 1.55
C GLN A 3 12.38 -6.47 1.26
N ILE A 4 11.12 -6.85 1.05
CA ILE A 4 10.75 -8.19 0.58
C ILE A 4 11.41 -8.47 -0.77
N ASN A 5 11.97 -9.66 -0.94
CA ASN A 5 12.60 -10.08 -2.19
C ASN A 5 11.53 -10.45 -3.25
N PRO A 6 11.44 -9.71 -4.37
CA PRO A 6 10.45 -9.98 -5.42
C PRO A 6 10.80 -11.18 -6.33
N GLY A 7 12.00 -11.75 -6.20
CA GLY A 7 12.39 -12.94 -6.96
C GLY A 7 12.35 -12.76 -8.47
N ALA A 8 11.77 -13.74 -9.17
CA ALA A 8 11.64 -13.71 -10.63
C ALA A 8 10.74 -12.58 -11.16
N CYS A 9 9.92 -11.97 -10.31
CA CYS A 9 9.03 -10.87 -10.70
C CYS A 9 9.73 -9.50 -10.61
N GLU A 10 11.01 -9.44 -10.21
CA GLU A 10 11.74 -8.17 -10.09
C GLU A 10 11.67 -7.35 -11.39
N LYS A 11 11.30 -6.06 -11.28
CA LYS A 11 11.16 -5.09 -12.39
C LYS A 11 10.08 -5.44 -13.44
N MET A 12 9.25 -6.45 -13.20
CA MET A 12 8.13 -6.74 -14.08
C MET A 12 6.91 -5.88 -13.70
N PRO A 13 6.22 -5.27 -14.68
CA PRO A 13 4.94 -4.63 -14.39
C PRO A 13 3.87 -5.69 -14.14
N GLU A 14 2.89 -5.36 -13.29
CA GLU A 14 1.81 -6.29 -12.89
C GLU A 14 1.12 -6.95 -14.09
N ARG A 15 0.82 -6.18 -15.14
CA ARG A 15 0.22 -6.70 -16.38
C ARG A 15 1.00 -7.86 -17.00
N LEU A 16 2.33 -7.84 -16.88
CA LEU A 16 3.20 -8.85 -17.44
C LEU A 16 3.26 -10.08 -16.53
N ILE A 17 3.26 -9.88 -15.21
CA ILE A 17 3.18 -10.98 -14.24
C ILE A 17 1.87 -11.77 -14.44
N ARG A 18 0.72 -11.09 -14.56
CA ARG A 18 -0.57 -11.74 -14.84
C ARG A 18 -0.58 -12.53 -16.16
N GLN A 19 0.23 -12.12 -17.14
CA GLN A 19 0.36 -12.83 -18.42
C GLN A 19 1.33 -14.01 -18.35
N LEU A 20 2.46 -13.87 -17.65
CA LEU A 20 3.52 -14.88 -17.61
C LEU A 20 3.28 -15.95 -16.53
N TYR A 21 2.62 -15.58 -15.43
CA TYR A 21 2.41 -16.42 -14.26
C TYR A 21 0.96 -16.35 -13.75
N PRO A 22 -0.06 -16.67 -14.59
CA PRO A 22 -1.47 -16.55 -14.19
C PRO A 22 -1.80 -17.43 -12.97
N ASP A 23 -1.32 -18.66 -12.93
CA ASP A 23 -1.56 -19.60 -11.84
C ASP A 23 -0.95 -19.13 -10.51
N GLU A 24 0.17 -18.41 -10.54
CA GLU A 24 0.79 -17.85 -9.34
C GLU A 24 0.00 -16.66 -8.82
N VAL A 25 -0.55 -15.84 -9.72
CA VAL A 25 -1.43 -14.72 -9.34
C VAL A 25 -2.70 -15.24 -8.66
N GLU A 26 -3.32 -16.31 -9.18
CA GLU A 26 -4.49 -16.91 -8.55
C GLU A 26 -4.17 -17.41 -7.12
N LYS A 27 -3.05 -18.12 -6.94
CA LYS A 27 -2.60 -18.55 -5.62
C LYS A 27 -2.29 -17.39 -4.68
N HIS A 28 -1.70 -16.30 -5.19
CA HIS A 28 -1.44 -15.10 -4.43
C HIS A 28 -2.73 -14.39 -4.01
N GLU A 29 -3.74 -14.35 -4.86
CA GLU A 29 -5.04 -13.77 -4.52
C GLU A 29 -5.78 -14.59 -3.44
N LEU A 30 -5.55 -15.91 -3.38
CA LEU A 30 -6.10 -16.78 -2.35
C LEU A 30 -5.41 -16.62 -0.97
N ASP A 31 -4.07 -16.53 -0.95
CA ASP A 31 -3.29 -16.37 0.28
C ASP A 31 -2.08 -15.45 0.07
N PRO A 32 -2.28 -14.11 0.08
CA PRO A 32 -1.23 -13.15 -0.22
C PRO A 32 -0.13 -13.09 0.85
N TYR A 33 -0.41 -13.58 2.06
CA TYR A 33 0.55 -13.53 3.16
C TYR A 33 1.58 -14.66 3.07
N HIS A 34 1.14 -15.88 2.75
CA HIS A 34 2.05 -17.04 2.68
C HIS A 34 2.59 -17.30 1.26
N HIS A 35 1.91 -16.82 0.21
CA HIS A 35 2.30 -17.11 -1.16
C HIS A 35 3.70 -16.59 -1.51
N ARG A 36 4.46 -17.41 -2.25
CA ARG A 36 5.80 -17.07 -2.77
C ARG A 36 5.80 -17.21 -4.28
N TYR A 37 6.11 -16.12 -4.96
CA TYR A 37 6.46 -16.17 -6.37
C TYR A 37 7.78 -16.93 -6.58
N PRO A 38 8.06 -17.42 -7.79
CA PRO A 38 9.31 -18.13 -8.08
C PRO A 38 10.55 -17.35 -7.63
N ARG A 39 11.33 -17.92 -6.69
CA ARG A 39 12.53 -17.32 -6.08
C ARG A 39 12.29 -16.03 -5.28
N ALA A 40 11.04 -15.75 -4.88
CA ALA A 40 10.67 -14.61 -4.05
C ALA A 40 10.54 -14.99 -2.56
N GLU A 41 10.44 -13.97 -1.71
CA GLU A 41 10.02 -14.09 -0.31
C GLU A 41 8.50 -13.84 -0.19
N SER A 42 7.84 -14.48 0.78
CA SER A 42 6.48 -14.11 1.21
C SER A 42 6.51 -13.13 2.39
N TYR A 43 5.35 -12.57 2.76
CA TYR A 43 5.25 -11.77 3.98
C TYR A 43 5.56 -12.59 5.23
N HIS A 44 5.24 -13.88 5.22
CA HIS A 44 5.66 -14.81 6.27
C HIS A 44 7.19 -14.91 6.38
N ASP A 45 7.93 -15.06 5.27
CA ASP A 45 9.40 -15.09 5.30
C ASP A 45 9.98 -13.79 5.84
N LEU A 46 9.39 -12.67 5.44
CA LEU A 46 9.78 -11.36 5.93
C LEU A 46 9.54 -11.23 7.45
N ALA A 47 8.41 -11.74 7.96
CA ALA A 47 8.10 -11.74 9.38
C ALA A 47 9.11 -12.54 10.20
N VAL A 48 9.44 -13.77 9.76
CA VAL A 48 10.46 -14.60 10.41
C VAL A 48 11.82 -13.88 10.43
N ARG A 49 12.19 -13.21 9.33
CA ARG A 49 13.42 -12.42 9.25
C ARG A 49 13.43 -11.21 10.19
N LEU A 50 12.27 -10.67 10.56
CA LEU A 50 12.14 -9.52 11.44
C LEU A 50 12.01 -9.90 12.93
N GLU A 51 11.85 -11.18 13.28
CA GLU A 51 11.77 -11.63 14.68
C GLU A 51 12.91 -11.10 15.57
N PRO A 52 14.20 -11.15 15.18
CA PRO A 52 15.27 -10.63 16.03
C PRO A 52 15.18 -9.11 16.25
N ILE A 53 14.64 -8.39 15.26
CA ILE A 53 14.48 -6.93 15.33
C ILE A 53 13.34 -6.58 16.27
N ILE A 54 12.24 -7.33 16.21
CA ILE A 54 11.10 -7.18 17.12
C ILE A 54 11.55 -7.43 18.57
N LEU A 55 12.34 -8.47 18.82
CA LEU A 55 12.86 -8.75 20.16
C LEU A 55 13.72 -7.62 20.73
N GLU A 56 14.56 -7.00 19.90
CA GLU A 56 15.36 -5.85 20.34
C GLU A 56 14.50 -4.59 20.52
N LEU A 57 13.46 -4.41 19.70
CA LEU A 57 12.49 -3.31 19.84
C LEU A 57 11.75 -3.38 21.18
N GLU A 58 11.29 -4.57 21.60
CA GLU A 58 10.62 -4.80 22.89
C GLU A 58 11.52 -4.55 24.10
N ARG A 59 12.85 -4.60 23.92
CA ARG A 59 13.82 -4.38 24.99
C ARG A 59 14.22 -2.93 25.15
N GLU A 60 13.98 -2.10 24.13
CA GLU A 60 14.32 -0.69 24.15
C GLU A 60 13.30 0.10 24.98
N GLN A 61 13.80 0.97 25.86
CA GLN A 61 12.95 1.81 26.73
C GLN A 61 12.87 3.26 26.26
N ASN A 62 13.73 3.64 25.30
CA ASN A 62 13.78 4.98 24.74
C ASN A 62 12.88 5.12 23.51
N ASP A 63 12.62 6.36 23.10
CA ASP A 63 11.89 6.66 21.87
C ASP A 63 12.67 6.16 20.64
N LEU A 64 11.98 5.45 19.74
CA LEU A 64 12.55 4.87 18.53
C LEU A 64 11.99 5.51 17.26
N LEU A 65 12.88 5.78 16.31
CA LEU A 65 12.51 6.16 14.94
C LEU A 65 12.94 5.06 13.96
N ILE A 66 11.96 4.42 13.32
CA ILE A 66 12.19 3.35 12.34
C ILE A 66 11.99 3.88 10.92
N ILE A 67 13.05 3.86 10.12
CA ILE A 67 13.01 4.21 8.69
C ILE A 67 13.27 2.93 7.89
N ALA A 68 12.27 2.43 7.19
CA ALA A 68 12.34 1.18 6.45
C ALA A 68 11.49 1.19 5.17
N HIS A 69 11.59 0.12 4.39
CA HIS A 69 10.75 -0.09 3.21
C HIS A 69 9.30 -0.42 3.60
N GLU A 70 8.35 -0.11 2.72
CA GLU A 70 6.92 -0.33 2.96
C GLU A 70 6.60 -1.78 3.40
N SER A 71 7.19 -2.79 2.76
CA SER A 71 6.96 -4.19 3.15
C SER A 71 7.38 -4.48 4.59
N VAL A 72 8.47 -3.87 5.06
CA VAL A 72 8.99 -4.01 6.43
C VAL A 72 8.07 -3.29 7.40
N LEU A 73 7.66 -2.05 7.06
CA LEU A 73 6.74 -1.26 7.87
C LEU A 73 5.39 -1.97 8.06
N ARG A 74 4.85 -2.61 7.01
CA ARG A 74 3.62 -3.41 7.08
C ARG A 74 3.71 -4.48 8.17
N VAL A 75 4.80 -5.25 8.20
CA VAL A 75 4.98 -6.34 9.15
C VAL A 75 5.20 -5.81 10.58
N LEU A 76 6.05 -4.79 10.74
CA LEU A 76 6.30 -4.19 12.07
C LEU A 76 5.02 -3.56 12.64
N TYR A 77 4.28 -2.80 11.83
CA TYR A 77 3.01 -2.22 12.23
C TYR A 77 1.99 -3.29 12.58
N ALA A 78 1.88 -4.34 11.77
CA ALA A 78 0.95 -5.43 12.03
C ALA A 78 1.23 -6.14 13.37
N TYR A 79 2.51 -6.33 13.70
CA TYR A 79 2.93 -6.85 15.00
C TYR A 79 2.52 -5.89 16.13
N LEU A 80 2.87 -4.60 16.03
CA LEU A 80 2.60 -3.61 17.07
C LEU A 80 1.10 -3.34 17.26
N MET A 81 0.29 -3.42 16.21
CA MET A 81 -1.14 -3.10 16.25
C MET A 81 -2.04 -4.34 16.27
N HIS A 82 -1.46 -5.54 16.37
CA HIS A 82 -2.19 -6.82 16.42
C HIS A 82 -3.11 -7.04 15.20
N CYS A 83 -2.63 -6.72 14.00
CA CYS A 83 -3.39 -6.90 12.77
C CYS A 83 -3.44 -8.37 12.33
N SER A 84 -4.50 -8.75 11.61
CA SER A 84 -4.60 -10.08 11.00
C SER A 84 -3.55 -10.27 9.91
N THR A 85 -3.03 -11.49 9.75
CA THR A 85 -2.02 -11.82 8.72
C THR A 85 -2.52 -11.53 7.31
N MET A 86 -3.82 -11.73 7.05
CA MET A 86 -4.45 -11.46 5.76
C MET A 86 -4.49 -9.96 5.42
N ASP A 87 -4.46 -9.07 6.42
CA ASP A 87 -4.51 -7.62 6.21
C ASP A 87 -3.12 -7.03 5.92
N ILE A 88 -2.05 -7.69 6.36
CA ILE A 88 -0.66 -7.20 6.27
C ILE A 88 -0.28 -6.76 4.85
N PRO A 89 -0.55 -7.55 3.79
CA PRO A 89 -0.22 -7.16 2.42
C PRO A 89 -0.97 -5.92 1.92
N PHE A 90 -2.05 -5.51 2.58
CA PHE A 90 -2.92 -4.41 2.14
C PHE A 90 -2.75 -3.13 2.96
N LEU A 91 -1.98 -3.17 4.05
CA LEU A 91 -1.69 -1.99 4.88
C LEU A 91 -0.95 -0.92 4.07
N LYS A 92 -1.42 0.34 4.17
CA LYS A 92 -0.90 1.48 3.40
C LYS A 92 -0.02 2.39 4.23
N PHE A 93 1.14 2.72 3.67
CA PHE A 93 2.12 3.65 4.24
C PHE A 93 2.47 4.74 3.22
N PRO A 94 1.66 5.82 3.16
CA PRO A 94 1.97 6.99 2.35
C PRO A 94 3.33 7.59 2.73
N ARG A 95 4.01 8.21 1.77
CA ARG A 95 5.37 8.76 1.97
C ARG A 95 5.39 10.12 2.67
N ASP A 96 4.23 10.74 2.81
CA ASP A 96 3.96 12.03 3.45
C ASP A 96 3.39 11.88 4.86
N GLU A 97 3.39 10.67 5.44
CA GLU A 97 2.86 10.42 6.77
C GLU A 97 3.91 9.78 7.68
N ILE A 98 3.91 10.19 8.94
CA ILE A 98 4.58 9.50 10.05
C ILE A 98 3.51 8.80 10.86
N ILE A 99 3.78 7.55 11.23
CA ILE A 99 2.92 6.79 12.14
C ILE A 99 3.61 6.75 13.50
N GLU A 100 3.03 7.44 14.47
CA GLU A 100 3.43 7.39 15.87
C GLU A 100 2.63 6.28 16.54
N ILE A 101 3.31 5.37 17.25
CA ILE A 101 2.69 4.31 18.03
C ILE A 101 3.06 4.53 19.49
N ILE A 102 2.04 4.66 20.33
CA ILE A 102 2.19 4.83 21.78
C ILE A 102 1.80 3.51 22.44
N PRO A 103 2.75 2.80 23.07
CA PRO A 103 2.47 1.59 23.82
C PRO A 103 1.52 1.87 24.99
N ALA A 104 0.49 1.03 25.16
CA ALA A 104 -0.40 1.11 26.31
C ALA A 104 -0.64 -0.27 26.92
N ALA A 105 -1.23 -0.31 28.12
CA ALA A 105 -1.33 -1.53 28.92
C ALA A 105 -2.13 -2.68 28.27
N TYR A 106 -3.04 -2.37 27.34
CA TYR A 106 -3.90 -3.36 26.70
C TYR A 106 -3.79 -3.35 25.18
N GLN A 107 -3.75 -2.17 24.57
CA GLN A 107 -3.70 -2.01 23.14
C GLN A 107 -2.92 -0.76 22.79
N ASN A 108 -2.03 -0.88 21.80
CA ASN A 108 -1.25 0.25 21.32
C ASN A 108 -2.13 1.26 20.59
N GLU A 109 -1.82 2.54 20.75
CA GLU A 109 -2.51 3.63 20.05
C GLU A 109 -1.65 4.12 18.88
N ALA A 110 -2.23 4.22 17.69
CA ALA A 110 -1.54 4.75 16.51
C ALA A 110 -2.10 6.12 16.13
N LYS A 111 -1.22 7.07 15.82
CA LYS A 111 -1.53 8.40 15.29
C LYS A 111 -0.80 8.61 13.97
N ARG A 112 -1.51 9.14 12.97
CA ARG A 112 -0.93 9.52 11.68
C ARG A 112 -0.69 11.02 11.66
N ILE A 113 0.54 11.41 11.38
CA ILE A 113 0.99 12.79 11.33
C ILE A 113 1.36 13.08 9.87
N HIS A 114 0.56 13.92 9.22
CA HIS A 114 0.83 14.34 7.85
C HIS A 114 1.95 15.39 7.83
N ILE A 115 2.88 15.24 6.90
CA ILE A 115 3.98 16.18 6.68
C ILE A 115 3.59 17.10 5.51
N PRO A 116 3.30 18.39 5.77
CA PRO A 116 2.95 19.33 4.72
C PRO A 116 4.15 19.71 3.86
N GLY A 117 3.90 20.08 2.60
CA GLY A 117 4.90 20.73 1.74
C GLY A 117 5.93 19.82 1.08
N LEU A 118 5.70 18.51 1.02
CA LEU A 118 6.53 17.61 0.21
C LEU A 118 6.29 17.82 -1.30
N ASP A 119 7.37 17.72 -2.09
CA ASP A 119 7.26 17.70 -3.56
C ASP A 119 6.43 16.47 -3.98
N PRO A 120 5.34 16.63 -4.75
CA PRO A 120 4.50 15.53 -5.24
C PRO A 120 5.27 14.42 -5.95
N ARG A 121 6.45 14.69 -6.52
CA ARG A 121 7.30 13.67 -7.15
C ARG A 121 7.84 12.64 -6.15
N LEU A 122 8.02 13.02 -4.88
CA LEU A 122 8.50 12.14 -3.82
C LEU A 122 7.38 11.22 -3.30
N LEU A 123 6.12 11.57 -3.57
CA LEU A 123 4.94 10.83 -3.15
C LEU A 123 4.58 9.67 -4.08
N VAL A 124 5.27 9.56 -5.22
CA VAL A 124 5.12 8.42 -6.13
C VAL A 124 5.43 7.15 -5.34
N SER A 125 4.37 6.41 -5.03
CA SER A 125 4.46 5.08 -4.44
C SER A 125 5.30 4.22 -5.39
N SER A 126 6.10 3.32 -4.82
CA SER A 126 6.70 2.27 -5.66
C SER A 126 5.53 1.58 -6.37
N PRO A 127 5.62 1.23 -7.67
CA PRO A 127 4.61 0.39 -8.29
C PRO A 127 4.47 -0.84 -7.39
N GLY A 128 3.35 -0.92 -6.67
CA GLY A 128 3.14 -1.93 -5.63
C GLY A 128 3.29 -3.29 -6.28
N PHE A 129 4.10 -4.16 -5.69
CA PHE A 129 4.35 -5.47 -6.29
C PHE A 129 3.06 -6.28 -6.44
N PHE A 130 2.04 -6.08 -5.57
CA PHE A 130 0.65 -6.46 -5.80
C PHE A 130 -0.28 -5.53 -5.01
N ASN A 131 -0.90 -4.56 -5.67
CA ASN A 131 -2.12 -3.93 -5.15
C ASN A 131 -3.30 -4.58 -5.89
N GLY A 132 -3.90 -5.60 -5.29
CA GLY A 132 -5.10 -6.28 -5.79
C GLY A 132 -6.37 -5.42 -5.73
N THR A 133 -6.33 -4.16 -6.13
CA THR A 133 -7.53 -3.36 -6.33
C THR A 133 -8.05 -3.55 -7.76
N PRO A 134 -9.20 -4.19 -7.98
CA PRO A 134 -9.87 -4.09 -9.26
C PRO A 134 -10.43 -2.66 -9.37
N GLY A 135 -9.82 -1.81 -10.20
CA GLY A 135 -10.48 -0.58 -10.66
C GLY A 135 -9.76 0.77 -10.55
N ALA A 136 -8.44 0.84 -10.31
CA ALA A 136 -7.72 2.11 -10.46
C ALA A 136 -6.89 2.10 -11.75
N ALA A 137 -7.46 2.66 -12.81
CA ALA A 137 -6.73 2.98 -14.04
C ALA A 137 -5.61 3.96 -13.73
N SER A 138 -4.39 3.46 -13.52
CA SER A 138 -3.19 4.29 -13.54
C SER A 138 -2.88 4.66 -14.98
N LEU A 139 -3.35 5.84 -15.37
CA LEU A 139 -2.96 6.50 -16.60
C LEU A 139 -1.51 6.96 -16.44
N SER A 140 -0.65 6.51 -17.36
CA SER A 140 0.50 7.24 -17.95
C SER A 140 1.86 6.53 -17.83
N SER A 141 2.38 6.12 -19.00
CA SER A 141 3.71 6.47 -19.50
C SER A 141 3.92 5.83 -20.88
N MET A 142 3.22 6.33 -21.89
CA MET A 142 3.59 6.12 -23.31
C MET A 142 4.40 7.34 -23.75
N LEU A 143 5.72 7.30 -23.59
CA LEU A 143 6.63 8.22 -24.26
C LEU A 143 7.15 7.51 -25.53
N ALA A 144 6.35 7.54 -26.60
CA ALA A 144 6.78 7.11 -27.92
C ALA A 144 7.59 8.25 -28.56
N THR A 145 8.90 8.05 -28.63
CA THR A 145 9.84 8.86 -29.39
C THR A 145 9.54 8.74 -30.89
N GLY A 146 9.48 9.90 -31.55
CA GLY A 146 8.85 10.06 -32.86
C GLY A 146 9.66 9.68 -34.10
N THR A 147 8.93 9.59 -35.20
CA THR A 147 9.36 9.81 -36.59
C THR A 147 8.13 10.19 -37.41
N PRO A 148 8.06 11.36 -38.08
CA PRO A 148 6.98 11.63 -39.04
C PRO A 148 7.48 11.47 -40.48
N THR A 149 6.74 10.71 -41.29
CA THR A 149 6.80 10.80 -42.76
C THR A 149 5.38 10.90 -43.30
N GLY A 150 5.15 11.87 -44.19
CA GLY A 150 4.16 11.77 -45.27
C GLY A 150 2.74 12.33 -45.06
N ASN A 151 2.57 13.63 -45.31
CA ASN A 151 1.60 14.23 -46.24
C ASN A 151 0.22 13.55 -46.51
N LEU A 152 -0.91 14.22 -46.20
CA LEU A 152 -1.82 14.87 -47.18
C LEU A 152 -3.07 15.54 -46.53
N SER A 153 -3.22 16.85 -46.74
CA SER A 153 -4.40 17.62 -47.21
C SER A 153 -5.79 17.58 -46.52
N GLY A 154 -6.31 18.78 -46.17
CA GLY A 154 -7.74 19.15 -46.05
C GLY A 154 -8.11 19.94 -44.78
N HIS A 155 -7.83 21.24 -44.65
CA HIS A 155 -8.68 22.41 -45.02
C HIS A 155 -9.98 22.63 -44.19
N VAL A 156 -9.90 23.64 -43.28
CA VAL A 156 -10.87 24.74 -42.97
C VAL A 156 -11.79 24.72 -41.71
N THR A 157 -11.32 25.53 -40.73
CA THR A 157 -11.95 26.58 -39.89
C THR A 157 -12.99 26.28 -38.79
N PRO A 158 -13.05 27.16 -37.75
CA PRO A 158 -13.41 26.83 -36.38
C PRO A 158 -14.81 27.28 -35.99
N ASN A 159 -15.30 26.81 -34.84
CA ASN A 159 -16.28 27.56 -34.09
C ASN A 159 -16.00 27.55 -32.58
N VAL A 160 -16.15 28.75 -32.04
CA VAL A 160 -16.01 29.22 -30.68
C VAL A 160 -17.34 29.04 -29.93
N ASP A 161 -17.26 28.72 -28.64
CA ASP A 161 -18.22 29.01 -27.55
C ASP A 161 -17.71 28.22 -26.33
N GLY A 162 -17.24 28.78 -25.21
CA GLY A 162 -17.81 29.90 -24.47
C GLY A 162 -18.68 29.35 -23.34
N LEU A 163 -18.15 29.28 -22.11
CA LEU A 163 -18.75 29.78 -20.85
C LEU A 163 -18.51 28.90 -19.60
N SER A 164 -17.91 29.56 -18.60
CA SER A 164 -18.08 29.47 -17.13
C SER A 164 -17.71 28.21 -16.34
N SER A 165 -16.68 28.36 -15.51
CA SER A 165 -16.55 27.75 -14.19
C SER A 165 -17.46 28.44 -13.16
N PRO A 166 -17.85 27.76 -12.07
CA PRO A 166 -18.02 28.41 -10.77
C PRO A 166 -17.14 27.77 -9.65
N PRO A 167 -17.00 28.45 -8.50
CA PRO A 167 -15.91 28.25 -7.52
C PRO A 167 -16.32 27.45 -6.27
N ASP A 168 -15.34 27.27 -5.37
CA ASP A 168 -15.43 26.93 -3.93
C ASP A 168 -15.84 25.48 -3.58
N THR A 169 -15.22 24.74 -2.65
CA THR A 169 -14.69 25.05 -1.33
C THR A 169 -13.76 23.91 -0.89
N SER A 170 -12.65 24.24 -0.22
CA SER A 170 -11.80 23.27 0.47
C SER A 170 -12.51 22.72 1.71
N VAL A 171 -12.99 21.48 1.62
CA VAL A 171 -13.49 20.72 2.78
C VAL A 171 -12.33 19.96 3.40
N GLU A 172 -11.78 20.50 4.47
CA GLU A 172 -10.81 19.84 5.35
C GLU A 172 -11.53 18.66 6.04
N ARG A 173 -11.11 17.43 5.71
CA ARG A 173 -11.72 16.20 6.23
C ARG A 173 -11.07 15.89 7.59
N PRO A 174 -11.82 15.76 8.70
CA PRO A 174 -11.25 15.51 10.02
C PRO A 174 -10.62 14.09 10.09
N PRO A 175 -9.66 13.86 11.00
CA PRO A 175 -8.93 12.59 11.09
C PRO A 175 -9.87 11.45 11.47
N GLU A 176 -9.91 10.42 10.63
CA GLU A 176 -10.70 9.22 10.84
C GLU A 176 -10.05 8.36 11.93
N LYS A 177 -10.72 8.26 13.08
CA LYS A 177 -10.30 7.39 14.18
C LYS A 177 -10.69 5.95 13.82
N VAL A 178 -9.75 5.19 13.28
CA VAL A 178 -9.95 3.77 12.99
C VAL A 178 -9.85 2.99 14.30
N ILE A 179 -11.00 2.71 14.91
CA ILE A 179 -11.15 1.77 16.02
C ILE A 179 -11.36 0.36 15.44
N ASN A 180 -10.53 -0.60 15.87
CA ASN A 180 -10.64 -1.99 15.46
C ASN A 180 -11.82 -2.65 16.20
N THR A 181 -12.91 -2.94 15.48
CA THR A 181 -14.17 -3.51 16.02
C THR A 181 -14.20 -5.04 16.07
N ALA A 182 -13.05 -5.72 15.95
CA ALA A 182 -12.98 -7.19 15.94
C ALA A 182 -13.59 -7.89 17.19
N LYS A 183 -13.82 -7.17 18.29
CA LYS A 183 -14.41 -7.73 19.52
C LYS A 183 -15.94 -7.81 19.49
N ASP A 184 -16.63 -6.98 18.70
CA ASP A 184 -18.10 -6.92 18.72
C ASP A 184 -18.77 -8.07 17.96
N MET A 185 -18.03 -8.80 17.11
CA MET A 185 -18.55 -9.97 16.38
C MET A 185 -18.45 -11.30 17.15
N VAL A 186 -17.72 -11.33 18.27
CA VAL A 186 -17.48 -12.57 19.04
C VAL A 186 -18.45 -12.71 20.22
N ALA A 187 -19.05 -11.60 20.67
CA ALA A 187 -20.01 -11.62 21.78
C ALA A 187 -21.38 -12.21 21.40
N ASP A 188 -21.77 -12.15 20.12
CA ASP A 188 -23.13 -12.50 19.66
C ASP A 188 -23.31 -13.99 19.33
N LYS A 189 -22.34 -14.84 19.69
CA LYS A 189 -22.36 -16.30 19.40
C LYS A 189 -22.29 -17.19 20.64
N VAL A 190 -22.31 -16.60 21.84
CA VAL A 190 -22.12 -17.35 23.10
C VAL A 190 -23.42 -17.53 23.89
N ASP A 191 -24.55 -16.99 23.43
CA ASP A 191 -25.83 -17.02 24.16
C ASP A 191 -26.84 -18.06 23.63
N ASP A 192 -26.47 -18.91 22.66
CA ASP A 192 -27.39 -19.90 22.05
C ASP A 192 -27.10 -21.38 22.43
N GLU A 193 -26.23 -21.64 23.42
CA GLU A 193 -26.08 -22.99 23.99
C GLU A 193 -26.31 -22.99 25.51
N ASP A 194 -27.57 -23.08 25.92
CA ASP A 194 -28.02 -23.64 27.21
C ASP A 194 -29.42 -24.28 27.07
#